data_AF-A0AAW2EB75-F1
#
_entry.id   AF-A0AAW2EB75-F1
#
_cell.length_a   1.000
_cell.length_b   1.000
_cell.length_c   1.000
_cell.angle_alpha   90.00
_cell.angle_beta   90.00
_cell.angle_gamma   90.00
#
_symmetry.space_group_name_H-M   'P 1'
#
loop_
_entity.id
_entity.type
_entity.pdbx_description
1 polymer ?
#
loop_
_entity_poly.entity_id
_entity_poly.type
_entity_poly.pdbx_seq_one_letter_code
_entity_poly.pdbx_strand_id
1 'polypeptide(L)'
;MERICEKRVKEGYHGLAIQWGAIGDVGLVADMQEENKELIIGGTLQQRISSCLDTLEIFLLQDRSIVSSMVVAEKGNINKSLNIYETVAQIIGLKNTNAVSPKVPLAEMGMDSMMAVEIKQTLEREFDISLTTQDIRMLNFSKLKQMAITPEQGKIWDSSETDTNNLFQKMENSDFVPNILIELVTKKEVNGDNIIFVPGIDNCSKVFKFTSSEIKYTATCLQHGVLNIPNESHSVMKSAAYLLPVTNFALI
;
A
#
# COMPACT_ATOMS: atom_id res chain seq x y z
N MET A 1 7.15 19.39 4.33
CA MET A 1 8.28 20.35 4.18
C MET A 1 8.38 20.90 2.75
N GLU A 2 8.05 20.07 1.78
CA GLU A 2 7.99 20.30 0.34
C GLU A 2 7.19 21.56 -0.01
N ARG A 3 5.93 21.64 0.42
CA ARG A 3 5.02 22.78 0.16
C ARG A 3 5.60 24.12 0.62
N ILE A 4 6.40 24.10 1.70
CA ILE A 4 7.06 25.30 2.25
C ILE A 4 8.20 25.72 1.33
N CYS A 5 9.03 24.78 0.88
CA CYS A 5 10.13 25.06 -0.05
C CYS A 5 9.62 25.57 -1.40
N GLU A 6 8.56 24.98 -1.95
CA GLU A 6 7.91 25.45 -3.18
C GLU A 6 7.38 26.89 -3.04
N LYS A 7 6.73 27.19 -1.90
CA LYS A 7 6.21 28.54 -1.63
C LYS A 7 7.33 29.56 -1.54
N ARG A 8 8.43 29.24 -0.84
CA ARG A 8 9.60 30.12 -0.74
C ARG A 8 10.21 30.43 -2.09
N VAL A 9 10.38 29.41 -2.93
CA VAL A 9 10.91 29.59 -4.30
C VAL A 9 9.98 30.44 -5.15
N LYS A 10 8.65 30.28 -5.04
CA LYS A 10 7.68 31.17 -5.71
C LYS A 10 7.76 32.63 -5.26
N GLU A 11 8.14 32.87 -4.01
CA GLU A 11 8.32 34.20 -3.42
C GLU A 11 9.70 34.79 -3.71
N GLY A 12 10.56 34.11 -4.49
CA GLY A 12 11.90 34.55 -4.84
C GLY A 12 12.97 34.22 -3.79
N TYR A 13 12.64 33.43 -2.77
CA TYR A 13 13.57 32.97 -1.75
C TYR A 13 14.11 31.57 -2.04
N HIS A 14 15.30 31.27 -1.55
CA HIS A 14 15.84 29.91 -1.65
C HIS A 14 15.04 28.90 -0.82
N GLY A 15 14.82 27.71 -1.37
CA GLY A 15 14.13 26.60 -0.73
C GLY A 15 14.38 25.28 -1.44
N LEU A 16 14.84 24.28 -0.70
CA LEU A 16 15.14 22.93 -1.18
C LEU A 16 14.67 21.90 -0.14
N ALA A 17 13.88 20.93 -0.58
CA ALA A 17 13.49 19.76 0.20
C ALA A 17 14.00 18.51 -0.53
N ILE A 18 14.73 17.67 0.20
CA ILE A 18 15.31 16.43 -0.32
C ILE A 18 14.70 15.25 0.43
N GLN A 19 14.13 14.31 -0.31
CA GLN A 19 13.71 13.02 0.21
C GLN A 19 14.85 12.01 0.04
N TRP A 20 15.38 11.50 1.15
CA TRP A 20 16.42 10.47 1.13
C TRP A 20 15.83 9.06 1.31
N GLY A 21 16.35 8.09 0.59
CA GLY A 21 16.15 6.66 0.87
C GLY A 21 16.93 6.20 2.11
N ALA A 22 16.93 4.89 2.38
CA ALA A 22 17.65 4.34 3.52
C ALA A 22 19.17 4.64 3.44
N ILE A 23 19.77 5.06 4.56
CA ILE A 23 21.22 5.29 4.70
C ILE A 23 21.74 4.29 5.73
N GLY A 24 22.73 3.50 5.34
CA GLY A 24 23.15 2.31 6.09
C GLY A 24 24.31 2.49 7.06
N ASP A 25 25.16 3.49 6.82
CA ASP A 25 26.45 3.69 7.50
C ASP A 25 26.43 4.84 8.52
N VAL A 26 25.25 5.33 8.89
CA VAL A 26 25.08 6.35 9.94
C VAL A 26 23.92 6.03 10.89
N GLY A 27 24.06 6.46 12.15
CA GLY A 27 23.02 6.34 13.18
C GLY A 27 22.68 4.90 13.54
N LEU A 28 21.44 4.67 13.99
CA LEU A 28 20.96 3.37 14.49
C LEU A 28 21.14 2.22 13.49
N VAL A 29 21.08 2.52 12.18
CA VAL A 29 21.21 1.50 11.13
C VAL A 29 22.65 0.98 11.03
N ALA A 30 23.64 1.84 11.28
CA ALA A 30 25.05 1.46 11.31
C ALA A 30 25.36 0.52 12.49
N ASP A 31 24.76 0.79 13.65
CA ASP A 31 24.95 -0.02 14.86
C ASP A 31 24.32 -1.42 14.73
N MET A 32 23.35 -1.58 13.82
CA MET A 32 22.66 -2.86 13.55
C MET A 32 23.34 -3.71 12.46
N GLN A 33 24.36 -3.19 11.76
CA GLN A 33 25.10 -3.94 10.74
C GLN A 33 26.18 -4.85 11.38
N GLU A 34 25.77 -5.93 12.05
CA GLU A 34 26.73 -6.93 12.56
C GLU A 34 27.31 -7.84 11.45
N GLU A 35 26.67 -7.95 10.27
CA GLU A 35 27.04 -8.95 9.25
C GLU A 35 27.25 -8.45 7.80
N ASN A 36 27.43 -7.13 7.55
CA ASN A 36 27.63 -6.58 6.18
C ASN A 36 26.57 -7.05 5.15
N LYS A 37 25.33 -7.30 5.58
CA LYS A 37 24.23 -7.66 4.67
C LYS A 37 23.51 -6.41 4.20
N GLU A 38 23.33 -6.28 2.90
CA GLU A 38 22.44 -5.26 2.32
C GLU A 38 21.02 -5.53 2.80
N LEU A 39 20.51 -4.67 3.68
CA LEU A 39 19.14 -4.74 4.17
C LEU A 39 18.24 -3.86 3.32
N ILE A 40 17.09 -4.39 2.92
CA ILE A 40 16.06 -3.64 2.22
C ILE A 40 15.14 -3.01 3.28
N ILE A 41 15.07 -1.68 3.30
CA ILE A 41 14.20 -0.93 4.23
C ILE A 41 13.21 -0.13 3.40
N GLY A 42 11.92 -0.41 3.57
CA GLY A 42 10.85 0.31 2.88
C GLY A 42 10.92 0.23 1.34
N GLY A 43 11.44 -0.87 0.79
CA GLY A 43 11.63 -1.05 -0.65
C GLY A 43 12.86 -0.36 -1.25
N THR A 44 13.73 0.21 -0.41
CA THR A 44 15.00 0.82 -0.82
C THR A 44 16.19 0.04 -0.27
N LEU A 45 17.27 -0.02 -1.04
CA LEU A 45 18.57 -0.47 -0.57
C LEU A 45 19.24 0.64 0.24
N GLN A 46 20.05 0.25 1.21
CA GLN A 46 20.84 1.18 2.00
C GLN A 46 21.93 1.82 1.14
N GLN A 47 21.98 3.15 1.14
CA GLN A 47 23.04 3.94 0.54
C GLN A 47 24.09 4.31 1.59
N ARG A 48 25.31 4.61 1.13
CA ARG A 48 26.34 5.23 1.98
C ARG A 48 26.10 6.72 2.08
N ILE A 49 26.42 7.30 3.24
CA ILE A 49 26.32 8.75 3.48
C ILE A 49 27.17 9.54 2.48
N SER A 50 28.31 8.99 2.05
CA SER A 50 29.15 9.60 1.01
C SER A 50 28.38 9.82 -0.30
N SER A 51 27.59 8.82 -0.73
CA SER A 51 26.76 8.94 -1.94
C SER A 51 25.69 10.02 -1.79
N CYS A 52 25.13 10.19 -0.59
CA CYS A 52 24.17 11.25 -0.31
C CYS A 52 24.84 12.63 -0.37
N LEU A 53 26.06 12.78 0.16
CA LEU A 53 26.81 14.03 0.13
C LEU A 53 27.24 14.43 -1.30
N ASP A 54 27.68 13.47 -2.11
CA ASP A 54 27.99 13.72 -3.52
C ASP A 54 26.75 14.19 -4.29
N THR A 55 25.59 13.59 -4.00
CA THR A 55 24.31 13.99 -4.62
C THR A 55 23.80 15.35 -4.09
N LEU A 56 24.10 15.69 -2.83
CA LEU A 56 23.70 16.95 -2.22
C LEU A 56 24.30 18.15 -2.97
N GLU A 57 25.56 18.06 -3.40
CA GLU A 57 26.20 19.11 -4.21
C GLU A 57 25.40 19.39 -5.50
N ILE A 58 25.02 18.33 -6.22
CA ILE A 58 24.19 18.43 -7.42
C ILE A 58 22.84 19.08 -7.08
N PHE A 59 22.25 18.70 -5.95
CA PHE A 59 20.95 19.20 -5.54
C PHE A 59 20.94 20.67 -5.10
N LEU A 60 22.06 21.18 -4.59
CA LEU A 60 22.20 22.59 -4.23
C LEU A 60 22.38 23.51 -5.44
N LEU A 61 22.83 22.97 -6.58
CA LEU A 61 23.14 23.72 -7.79
C LEU A 61 21.99 23.77 -8.83
N GLN A 62 20.90 23.05 -8.60
CA GLN A 62 19.75 22.99 -9.52
C GLN A 62 18.60 23.93 -9.12
N ASP A 63 17.77 24.30 -10.10
CA ASP A 63 16.58 25.15 -9.90
C ASP A 63 15.31 24.36 -9.50
N ARG A 64 15.46 23.23 -8.82
CA ARG A 64 14.35 22.38 -8.40
C ARG A 64 14.22 22.40 -6.88
N SER A 65 13.06 22.83 -6.39
CA SER A 65 12.81 22.95 -4.95
C SER A 65 12.53 21.62 -4.25
N ILE A 66 12.11 20.58 -4.99
CA ILE A 66 11.78 19.25 -4.46
C ILE A 66 12.55 18.20 -5.26
N VAL A 67 13.33 17.38 -4.56
CA VAL A 67 14.09 16.28 -5.18
C VAL A 67 14.16 15.06 -4.27
N SER A 68 14.59 13.93 -4.83
CA SER A 68 14.69 12.67 -4.12
C SER A 68 15.92 11.88 -4.58
N SER A 69 16.56 11.16 -3.66
CA SER A 69 17.68 10.26 -3.93
C SER A 69 17.52 8.96 -3.15
N MET A 70 17.29 7.88 -3.88
CA MET A 70 17.10 6.53 -3.31
C MET A 70 17.65 5.48 -4.26
N VAL A 71 18.14 4.37 -3.69
CA VAL A 71 18.41 3.15 -4.45
C VAL A 71 17.20 2.25 -4.30
N VAL A 72 16.47 2.05 -5.39
CA VAL A 72 15.29 1.17 -5.40
C VAL A 72 15.78 -0.27 -5.32
N ALA A 73 15.25 -1.04 -4.37
CA ALA A 73 15.52 -2.46 -4.34
C ALA A 73 14.85 -3.10 -5.56
N GLU A 74 15.64 -3.79 -6.39
CA GLU A 74 15.06 -4.56 -7.49
C GLU A 74 14.10 -5.60 -6.90
N LYS A 75 12.90 -5.69 -7.48
CA LYS A 75 12.05 -6.86 -7.27
C LYS A 75 12.83 -8.03 -7.85
N GLY A 76 13.41 -8.85 -6.99
CA GLY A 76 14.07 -10.07 -7.42
C GLY A 76 13.12 -10.80 -8.33
N ASN A 77 13.52 -11.00 -9.59
CA ASN A 77 12.85 -11.93 -10.48
C ASN A 77 13.25 -13.32 -9.97
N ILE A 78 12.75 -13.65 -8.78
CA ILE A 78 12.89 -14.94 -8.18
C ILE A 78 12.14 -15.85 -9.13
N ASN A 79 12.92 -16.72 -9.79
CA ASN A 79 12.40 -17.83 -10.53
C ASN A 79 11.20 -18.40 -9.77
N LYS A 80 10.10 -18.60 -10.49
CA LYS A 80 8.80 -19.14 -10.04
C LYS A 80 8.88 -20.54 -9.40
N SER A 81 10.08 -20.97 -9.00
CA SER A 81 10.45 -22.25 -8.41
C SER A 81 10.91 -22.17 -6.95
N LEU A 82 11.07 -20.98 -6.34
CA LEU A 82 11.32 -20.94 -4.89
C LEU A 82 10.03 -21.33 -4.17
N ASN A 83 10.05 -22.51 -3.55
CA ASN A 83 8.92 -23.07 -2.83
C ASN A 83 8.66 -22.22 -1.57
N ILE A 84 7.39 -21.90 -1.27
CA ILE A 84 6.95 -21.22 -0.02
C ILE A 84 7.70 -21.78 1.21
N TYR A 85 7.90 -23.09 1.21
CA TYR A 85 8.62 -23.83 2.23
C TYR A 85 10.09 -23.42 2.40
N GLU A 86 10.82 -23.27 1.29
CA GLU A 86 12.24 -22.90 1.28
C GLU A 86 12.43 -21.43 1.69
N THR A 87 11.56 -20.55 1.19
CA THR A 87 11.59 -19.13 1.51
C THR A 87 11.39 -18.87 3.00
N VAL A 88 10.40 -19.52 3.62
CA VAL A 88 10.16 -19.35 5.07
C VAL A 88 11.26 -20.00 5.91
N ALA A 89 11.80 -21.14 5.47
CA ALA A 89 12.94 -21.77 6.14
C ALA A 89 14.19 -20.88 6.14
N GLN A 90 14.43 -20.17 5.03
CA GLN A 90 15.55 -19.24 4.90
C GLN A 90 15.42 -18.04 5.86
N ILE A 91 14.22 -17.46 5.97
CA ILE A 91 13.96 -16.31 6.88
C ILE A 91 14.22 -16.70 8.34
N ILE A 92 13.85 -17.92 8.75
CA ILE A 92 14.08 -18.44 10.11
C ILE A 92 15.54 -18.91 10.30
N GLY A 93 16.35 -18.96 9.23
CA GLY A 93 17.75 -19.41 9.29
C GLY A 93 17.91 -20.94 9.39
N LEU A 94 16.90 -21.71 9.00
CA LEU A 94 16.95 -23.17 8.99
C LEU A 94 17.72 -23.67 7.76
N LYS A 95 18.95 -24.15 7.99
CA LYS A 95 19.81 -24.72 6.93
C LYS A 95 19.38 -26.11 6.45
N ASN A 96 18.65 -26.87 7.28
CA ASN A 96 18.16 -28.21 6.97
C ASN A 96 16.70 -28.35 7.38
N THR A 97 15.81 -28.22 6.42
CA THR A 97 14.35 -28.26 6.62
C THR A 97 13.80 -29.65 6.99
N ASN A 98 14.56 -30.71 6.68
CA ASN A 98 14.19 -32.10 6.97
C ASN A 98 14.39 -32.52 8.44
N ALA A 99 15.02 -31.67 9.26
CA ALA A 99 15.32 -31.98 10.67
C ALA A 99 14.23 -31.51 11.65
N VAL A 100 13.20 -30.81 11.16
CA VAL A 100 12.25 -30.09 12.00
C VAL A 100 10.84 -30.68 11.87
N SER A 101 10.17 -30.87 13.01
CA SER A 101 8.80 -31.40 13.03
C SER A 101 7.84 -30.45 12.28
N PRO A 102 7.13 -30.92 11.24
CA PRO A 102 6.28 -30.05 10.42
C PRO A 102 5.09 -29.42 11.15
N LYS A 103 4.75 -29.90 12.35
CA LYS A 103 3.57 -29.48 13.12
C LYS A 103 3.87 -28.42 14.17
N VAL A 104 5.13 -28.25 14.55
CA VAL A 104 5.53 -27.28 15.58
C VAL A 104 5.37 -25.86 15.01
N PRO A 105 4.85 -24.89 15.78
CA PRO A 105 4.75 -23.49 15.34
C PRO A 105 6.13 -22.86 15.06
N LEU A 106 6.20 -21.97 14.07
CA LEU A 106 7.44 -21.26 13.73
C LEU A 106 7.97 -20.42 14.91
N ALA A 107 7.07 -19.88 15.76
CA ALA A 107 7.42 -19.15 16.97
C ALA A 107 8.24 -20.00 17.97
N GLU A 108 8.00 -21.30 18.01
CA GLU A 108 8.75 -22.25 18.85
C GLU A 108 10.07 -22.69 18.18
N MET A 109 10.27 -22.36 16.90
CA MET A 109 11.47 -22.66 16.11
C MET A 109 12.46 -21.49 16.04
N GLY A 110 12.24 -20.43 16.83
CA GLY A 110 13.10 -19.25 16.83
C GLY A 110 12.65 -18.13 15.91
N MET A 111 11.41 -18.18 15.39
CA MET A 111 10.82 -17.01 14.72
C MET A 111 10.60 -15.89 15.73
N ASP A 112 11.33 -14.79 15.57
CA ASP A 112 11.15 -13.57 16.35
C ASP A 112 10.08 -12.64 15.74
N SER A 113 9.89 -11.47 16.36
CA SER A 113 8.89 -10.50 15.91
C SER A 113 9.21 -9.85 14.56
N MET A 114 10.48 -9.71 14.20
CA MET A 114 10.90 -9.15 12.91
C MET A 114 10.77 -10.19 11.79
N MET A 115 11.20 -11.42 12.05
CA MET A 115 11.02 -12.55 11.13
C MET A 115 9.54 -12.80 10.84
N ALA A 116 8.65 -12.66 11.83
CA ALA A 116 7.22 -12.78 11.62
C ALA A 116 6.68 -11.73 10.62
N VAL A 117 7.16 -10.48 10.71
CA VAL A 117 6.79 -9.42 9.76
C VAL A 117 7.37 -9.71 8.38
N GLU A 118 8.62 -10.16 8.30
CA GLU A 118 9.27 -10.53 7.05
C GLU A 118 8.57 -11.69 6.34
N ILE A 119 8.20 -12.75 7.08
CA ILE A 119 7.41 -13.88 6.57
C ILE A 119 6.07 -13.39 6.05
N LYS A 120 5.34 -12.56 6.82
CA LYS A 120 4.04 -12.02 6.39
C LYS A 120 4.16 -11.25 5.08
N GLN A 121 5.09 -10.30 5.02
CA GLN A 121 5.30 -9.47 3.82
C GLN A 121 5.77 -10.31 2.63
N THR A 122 6.60 -11.30 2.86
CA THR A 122 7.10 -12.19 1.80
C THR A 122 5.99 -13.07 1.24
N LEU A 123 5.13 -13.64 2.10
CA LEU A 123 3.96 -14.41 1.68
C LEU A 123 2.96 -13.55 0.90
N GLU A 124 2.69 -12.32 1.34
CA GLU A 124 1.80 -11.39 0.66
C GLU A 124 2.36 -10.95 -0.71
N ARG A 125 3.65 -10.61 -0.77
CA ARG A 125 4.26 -10.01 -1.96
C ARG A 125 4.65 -11.02 -3.02
N GLU A 126 5.19 -12.17 -2.60
CA GLU A 126 5.76 -13.16 -3.53
C GLU A 126 4.77 -14.28 -3.88
N PHE A 127 3.80 -14.56 -3.00
CA PHE A 127 2.87 -15.68 -3.16
C PHE A 127 1.39 -15.29 -3.16
N ASP A 128 1.05 -14.00 -3.03
CA ASP A 128 -0.33 -13.47 -2.91
C ASP A 128 -1.12 -14.12 -1.75
N ILE A 129 -0.41 -14.50 -0.67
CA ILE A 129 -0.99 -15.12 0.54
C ILE A 129 -1.04 -14.07 1.64
N SER A 130 -2.23 -13.56 1.96
CA SER A 130 -2.45 -12.65 3.09
C SER A 130 -2.78 -13.42 4.36
N LEU A 131 -2.03 -13.17 5.43
CA LEU A 131 -2.20 -13.79 6.75
C LEU A 131 -2.25 -12.72 7.85
N THR A 132 -3.04 -12.98 8.89
CA THR A 132 -3.05 -12.11 10.07
C THR A 132 -1.79 -12.33 10.92
N THR A 133 -1.49 -11.38 11.81
CA THR A 133 -0.39 -11.53 12.77
C THR A 133 -0.58 -12.75 13.67
N GLN A 134 -1.83 -13.13 13.97
CA GLN A 134 -2.13 -14.35 14.73
C GLN A 134 -1.89 -15.61 13.90
N ASP A 135 -2.26 -15.62 12.61
CA ASP A 135 -2.00 -16.74 11.71
C ASP A 135 -0.50 -17.01 11.56
N ILE A 136 0.31 -15.94 11.46
CA ILE A 136 1.77 -16.03 11.38
C ILE A 136 2.34 -16.66 12.66
N ARG A 137 1.85 -16.27 13.85
CA ARG A 137 2.29 -16.88 15.13
C ARG A 137 1.99 -18.37 15.21
N MET A 138 0.84 -18.79 14.65
CA MET A 138 0.39 -20.18 14.63
C MET A 138 0.78 -20.92 13.35
N LEU A 139 1.65 -20.32 12.53
CA LEU A 139 2.09 -20.90 11.27
C LEU A 139 3.04 -22.06 11.57
N ASN A 140 2.99 -23.08 10.72
CA ASN A 140 3.93 -24.21 10.77
C ASN A 140 4.18 -24.72 9.35
N PHE A 141 5.19 -25.56 9.19
CA PHE A 141 5.56 -26.11 7.88
C PHE A 141 4.47 -27.00 7.25
N SER A 142 3.61 -27.64 8.04
CA SER A 142 2.45 -28.38 7.51
C SER A 142 1.46 -27.45 6.82
N LYS A 143 1.17 -26.31 7.45
CA LYS A 143 0.26 -25.28 6.93
C LYS A 143 0.83 -24.64 5.65
N LEU A 144 2.11 -24.33 5.64
CA LEU A 144 2.80 -23.82 4.43
C LEU A 144 2.72 -24.80 3.26
N LYS A 145 2.86 -26.11 3.53
CA LYS A 145 2.71 -27.14 2.50
C LYS A 145 1.29 -27.23 1.93
N GLN A 146 0.26 -27.01 2.75
CA GLN A 146 -1.13 -26.96 2.28
C GLN A 146 -1.39 -25.74 1.39
N MET A 147 -0.80 -24.60 1.74
CA MET A 147 -0.87 -23.37 0.95
C MET A 147 -0.22 -23.55 -0.43
N ALA A 148 0.89 -24.29 -0.53
CA ALA A 148 1.58 -24.56 -1.79
C ALA A 148 0.79 -25.48 -2.76
N ILE A 149 -0.14 -26.31 -2.25
CA ILE A 149 -0.88 -27.30 -3.05
C ILE A 149 -2.20 -26.73 -3.59
N THR A 150 -2.68 -25.61 -3.05
CA THR A 150 -3.97 -25.00 -3.43
C THR A 150 -3.75 -23.63 -4.06
N PRO A 151 -3.42 -23.54 -5.37
CA PRO A 151 -3.22 -22.25 -6.05
C PRO A 151 -4.52 -21.49 -6.33
N GLU A 152 -5.69 -22.10 -6.09
CA GLU A 152 -6.99 -21.47 -6.26
C GLU A 152 -7.79 -21.57 -4.96
N GLN A 153 -7.63 -20.58 -4.08
CA GLN A 153 -8.62 -20.03 -3.13
C GLN A 153 -7.86 -19.37 -1.98
N GLY A 154 -7.83 -18.04 -1.99
CA GLY A 154 -7.68 -17.26 -0.76
C GLY A 154 -8.86 -17.55 0.16
N LYS A 155 -8.77 -18.65 0.92
CA LYS A 155 -9.66 -18.91 2.05
C LYS A 155 -9.08 -18.19 3.25
N ILE A 156 -9.76 -17.11 3.60
CA ILE A 156 -9.84 -16.51 4.93
C ILE A 156 -9.82 -17.64 5.96
N TRP A 157 -8.76 -17.68 6.78
CA TRP A 157 -8.78 -18.47 8.00
C TRP A 157 -9.63 -17.70 9.00
N ASP A 158 -10.83 -18.23 9.21
CA ASP A 158 -11.78 -17.71 10.16
C ASP A 158 -11.35 -18.15 11.56
N SER A 159 -10.80 -17.21 12.33
CA SER A 159 -10.82 -17.28 13.78
C SER A 159 -11.26 -15.92 14.32
N SER A 160 -12.58 -15.75 14.39
CA SER A 160 -13.34 -14.90 15.32
C SER A 160 -12.78 -13.50 15.60
N GLU A 161 -13.37 -12.54 14.88
CA GLU A 161 -13.79 -11.21 15.34
C GLU A 161 -12.74 -10.26 15.96
N THR A 162 -12.27 -9.32 15.14
CA THR A 162 -12.63 -7.90 15.30
C THR A 162 -12.38 -7.15 13.99
N ASP A 163 -13.48 -6.72 13.36
CA ASP A 163 -13.55 -6.00 12.08
C ASP A 163 -12.77 -4.68 12.10
N THR A 164 -11.49 -4.73 11.73
CA THR A 164 -10.72 -3.55 11.31
C THR A 164 -10.27 -3.64 9.85
N ASN A 165 -10.54 -4.77 9.18
CA ASN A 165 -10.20 -5.02 7.77
C ASN A 165 -11.14 -4.33 6.76
N ASN A 166 -12.22 -3.69 7.21
CA ASN A 166 -13.16 -2.99 6.31
C ASN A 166 -12.69 -1.59 5.87
N LEU A 167 -11.50 -1.14 6.29
CA LEU A 167 -10.95 0.16 5.84
C LEU A 167 -10.29 0.10 4.46
N PHE A 168 -9.87 -1.08 4.01
CA PHE A 168 -9.25 -1.26 2.68
C PHE A 168 -10.09 -2.22 1.85
N GLN A 169 -11.14 -1.69 1.23
CA GLN A 169 -11.91 -2.47 0.27
C GLN A 169 -11.05 -2.74 -0.97
N LYS A 170 -10.70 -4.02 -1.20
CA LYS A 170 -9.99 -4.43 -2.42
C LYS A 170 -10.86 -4.08 -3.62
N MET A 171 -10.35 -3.22 -4.50
CA MET A 171 -11.02 -2.82 -5.73
C MET A 171 -10.57 -3.72 -6.88
N GLU A 172 -11.54 -4.11 -7.70
CA GLU A 172 -11.32 -4.86 -8.94
C GLU A 172 -11.50 -3.94 -10.14
N ASN A 173 -10.90 -4.29 -11.29
CA ASN A 173 -11.06 -3.50 -12.51
C ASN A 173 -12.53 -3.35 -12.96
N SER A 174 -13.39 -4.30 -12.59
CA SER A 174 -14.83 -4.29 -12.83
C SER A 174 -15.57 -3.19 -12.06
N ASP A 175 -14.96 -2.63 -11.02
CA ASP A 175 -15.58 -1.60 -10.18
C ASP A 175 -15.49 -0.19 -10.79
N PHE A 176 -14.62 0.00 -11.78
CA PHE A 176 -14.45 1.27 -12.47
C PHE A 176 -15.41 1.34 -13.67
N VAL A 177 -16.53 2.03 -13.47
CA VAL A 177 -17.55 2.23 -14.50
C VAL A 177 -17.44 3.64 -15.12
N PRO A 178 -17.74 3.81 -16.43
CA PRO A 178 -17.57 5.09 -17.12
C PRO A 178 -18.61 6.14 -16.69
N ASN A 179 -19.73 5.71 -16.11
CA ASN A 179 -20.79 6.61 -15.65
C ASN A 179 -20.29 7.57 -14.56
N ILE A 180 -20.51 8.87 -14.75
CA ILE A 180 -20.12 9.92 -13.80
C ILE A 180 -20.98 9.88 -12.54
N LEU A 181 -22.28 9.65 -12.67
CA LEU A 181 -23.23 9.54 -11.56
C LEU A 181 -23.66 8.08 -11.37
N ILE A 182 -23.49 7.56 -10.15
CA ILE A 182 -23.92 6.23 -9.74
C ILE A 182 -24.84 6.36 -8.54
N GLU A 183 -26.10 5.93 -8.68
CA GLU A 183 -27.01 5.86 -7.55
C GLU A 183 -26.53 4.79 -6.55
N LEU A 184 -26.42 5.16 -5.29
CA LEU A 184 -26.02 4.25 -4.22
C LEU A 184 -27.23 3.46 -3.71
N VAL A 185 -26.97 2.26 -3.22
CA VAL A 185 -28.01 1.44 -2.57
C VAL A 185 -28.25 2.01 -1.16
N THR A 186 -29.38 2.68 -0.98
CA THR A 186 -29.82 3.29 0.29
C THR A 186 -31.21 2.80 0.72
N LYS A 187 -31.63 3.11 1.95
CA LYS A 187 -32.95 2.72 2.49
C LYS A 187 -34.12 3.47 1.86
N LYS A 188 -33.88 4.68 1.33
CA LYS A 188 -34.90 5.55 0.69
C LYS A 188 -36.17 5.71 1.55
N GLU A 189 -36.02 5.80 2.87
CA GLU A 189 -37.12 5.92 3.84
C GLU A 189 -37.70 7.33 3.92
N VAL A 190 -36.90 8.34 3.58
CA VAL A 190 -37.27 9.75 3.70
C VAL A 190 -37.25 10.40 2.32
N ASN A 191 -38.38 11.03 1.95
CA ASN A 191 -38.43 11.95 0.82
C ASN A 191 -37.72 13.25 1.20
N GLY A 192 -36.63 13.56 0.50
CA GLY A 192 -35.82 14.75 0.70
C GLY A 192 -34.83 14.92 -0.45
N ASP A 193 -33.95 15.91 -0.32
CA ASP A 193 -32.94 16.19 -1.34
C ASP A 193 -31.95 15.02 -1.47
N ASN A 194 -31.52 14.78 -2.70
CA ASN A 194 -30.56 13.73 -3.03
C ASN A 194 -29.16 14.09 -2.49
N ILE A 195 -28.57 13.19 -1.71
CA ILE A 195 -27.23 13.37 -1.14
C ILE A 195 -26.17 13.00 -2.17
N ILE A 196 -25.23 13.90 -2.44
CA ILE A 196 -24.11 13.62 -3.35
C ILE A 196 -22.87 13.19 -2.55
N PHE A 197 -22.32 12.04 -2.91
CA PHE A 197 -21.07 11.50 -2.37
C PHE A 197 -19.93 11.70 -3.38
N VAL A 198 -18.83 12.28 -2.93
CA VAL A 198 -17.61 12.39 -3.73
C VAL A 198 -16.59 11.38 -3.19
N PRO A 199 -16.17 10.36 -3.97
CA PRO A 199 -15.18 9.40 -3.53
C PRO A 199 -13.82 10.07 -3.35
N GLY A 200 -12.95 9.42 -2.56
CA GLY A 200 -11.57 9.87 -2.35
C GLY A 200 -10.68 9.61 -3.57
N ILE A 201 -9.41 9.30 -3.30
CA ILE A 201 -8.41 8.99 -4.35
C ILE A 201 -8.77 7.74 -5.16
N ASP A 202 -9.64 6.88 -4.63
CA ASP A 202 -10.07 5.64 -5.26
C ASP A 202 -11.03 5.89 -6.44
N ASN A 203 -11.66 7.06 -6.50
CA ASN A 203 -12.51 7.51 -7.60
C ASN A 203 -13.73 6.63 -7.94
N CYS A 204 -14.10 5.69 -7.06
CA CYS A 204 -15.14 4.68 -7.31
C CYS A 204 -16.25 4.72 -6.25
N SER A 205 -17.49 4.49 -6.68
CA SER A 205 -18.68 4.44 -5.81
C SER A 205 -18.67 3.28 -4.81
N LYS A 206 -17.92 2.20 -5.08
CA LYS A 206 -17.89 0.99 -4.26
C LYS A 206 -17.45 1.23 -2.82
N VAL A 207 -16.60 2.24 -2.59
CA VAL A 207 -16.16 2.67 -1.25
C VAL A 207 -17.34 2.91 -0.30
N PHE A 208 -18.47 3.36 -0.85
CA PHE A 208 -19.66 3.65 -0.05
C PHE A 208 -20.60 2.47 0.13
N LYS A 209 -20.32 1.28 -0.44
CA LYS A 209 -21.24 0.13 -0.45
C LYS A 209 -21.74 -0.26 0.94
N PHE A 210 -20.87 -0.22 1.95
CA PHE A 210 -21.22 -0.59 3.33
C PHE A 210 -21.89 0.56 4.09
N THR A 211 -21.52 1.80 3.80
CA THR A 211 -22.07 2.96 4.48
C THR A 211 -23.41 3.41 3.89
N SER A 212 -23.62 3.18 2.59
CA SER A 212 -24.80 3.67 1.88
C SER A 212 -26.08 2.95 2.29
N SER A 213 -25.99 1.67 2.68
CA SER A 213 -27.13 0.88 3.11
C SER A 213 -27.77 1.39 4.40
N GLU A 214 -27.08 2.23 5.18
CA GLU A 214 -27.62 2.86 6.38
C GLU A 214 -28.23 4.25 6.13
N ILE A 215 -28.08 4.79 4.91
CA ILE A 215 -28.57 6.12 4.56
C ILE A 215 -30.08 6.07 4.30
N LYS A 216 -30.82 6.97 4.96
CA LYS A 216 -32.29 7.08 4.85
C LYS A 216 -32.77 7.85 3.63
N TYR A 217 -31.92 8.69 3.04
CA TYR A 217 -32.22 9.51 1.87
C TYR A 217 -31.77 8.82 0.58
N THR A 218 -32.19 9.36 -0.56
CA THR A 218 -31.56 9.04 -1.85
C THR A 218 -30.12 9.55 -1.84
N ALA A 219 -29.20 8.76 -2.37
CA ALA A 219 -27.80 9.15 -2.47
C ALA A 219 -27.21 8.75 -3.83
N THR A 220 -26.40 9.64 -4.39
CA THR A 220 -25.70 9.43 -5.66
C THR A 220 -24.23 9.71 -5.48
N CYS A 221 -23.37 8.85 -5.99
CA CYS A 221 -21.93 9.03 -6.02
C CYS A 221 -21.51 9.72 -7.33
N LEU A 222 -20.66 10.74 -7.20
CA LEU A 222 -20.04 11.50 -8.29
C LEU A 222 -18.62 10.99 -8.53
N GLN A 223 -18.44 10.13 -9.52
CA GLN A 223 -17.14 9.55 -9.87
C GLN A 223 -16.30 10.54 -10.69
N HIS A 224 -15.01 10.62 -10.38
CA HIS A 224 -14.08 11.60 -10.97
C HIS A 224 -12.76 11.00 -11.48
N GLY A 225 -12.76 9.69 -11.75
CA GLY A 225 -11.60 8.97 -12.25
C GLY A 225 -11.34 9.17 -13.74
N VAL A 226 -10.28 8.52 -14.24
CA VAL A 226 -9.82 8.59 -15.65
C VAL A 226 -10.89 8.12 -16.64
N LEU A 227 -11.80 7.24 -16.23
CA LEU A 227 -12.92 6.79 -17.08
C LEU A 227 -14.10 7.76 -17.09
N ASN A 228 -14.15 8.72 -16.15
CA ASN A 228 -15.29 9.60 -15.92
C ASN A 228 -15.03 11.04 -16.39
N ILE A 229 -13.78 11.48 -16.31
CA ILE A 229 -13.35 12.84 -16.66
C ILE A 229 -12.31 12.77 -17.79
N PRO A 230 -12.40 13.63 -18.83
CA PRO A 230 -11.42 13.67 -19.90
C PRO A 230 -10.01 14.02 -19.40
N ASN A 231 -9.01 13.36 -20.00
CA ASN A 231 -7.58 13.40 -19.64
C ASN A 231 -6.94 14.80 -19.54
N GLU A 232 -7.57 15.84 -20.09
CA GLU A 232 -7.04 17.23 -20.08
C GLU A 232 -7.25 17.97 -18.74
N SER A 233 -7.92 17.33 -17.78
CA SER A 233 -8.26 17.90 -16.48
C SER A 233 -7.14 17.70 -15.45
N HIS A 234 -5.95 18.25 -15.70
CA HIS A 234 -4.80 18.14 -14.79
C HIS A 234 -4.89 19.01 -13.52
N SER A 235 -6.04 19.62 -13.24
CA SER A 235 -6.24 20.46 -12.05
C SER A 235 -7.62 20.24 -11.45
N VAL A 236 -7.69 20.22 -10.11
CA VAL A 236 -8.94 20.07 -9.35
C VAL A 236 -10.00 21.07 -9.81
N MET A 237 -9.61 22.31 -10.12
CA MET A 237 -10.54 23.35 -10.58
C MET A 237 -11.19 23.00 -11.93
N LYS A 238 -10.41 22.45 -12.87
CA LYS A 238 -10.95 21.99 -14.17
C LYS A 238 -11.88 20.79 -14.01
N SER A 239 -11.50 19.82 -13.18
CA SER A 239 -12.35 18.67 -12.87
C SER A 239 -13.66 19.09 -12.22
N ALA A 240 -13.61 20.01 -11.25
CA ALA A 240 -14.81 20.57 -10.62
C ALA A 240 -15.70 21.30 -11.64
N ALA A 241 -15.12 22.16 -12.48
CA ALA A 241 -15.85 22.87 -13.53
C ALA A 241 -16.54 21.92 -14.53
N TYR A 242 -15.92 20.77 -14.82
CA TYR A 242 -16.48 19.74 -15.68
C TYR A 242 -17.65 18.97 -15.02
N LEU A 243 -17.56 18.70 -13.71
CA LEU A 243 -18.55 17.92 -12.98
C LEU A 243 -19.78 18.74 -12.53
N LEU A 244 -19.61 20.05 -12.28
CA LEU A 244 -20.66 20.94 -11.80
C LEU A 244 -21.95 20.92 -12.66
N PRO A 245 -21.89 20.98 -14.01
CA PRO A 245 -23.09 20.88 -14.84
C PRO A 245 -23.80 19.53 -14.74
N VAL A 246 -23.05 18.45 -14.47
CA VAL A 246 -23.59 17.08 -14.40
C VAL A 246 -24.38 16.87 -13.11
N THR A 247 -24.02 17.57 -12.04
CA THR A 247 -24.68 17.44 -10.73
C THR A 247 -26.03 18.16 -10.61
N ASN A 248 -26.51 18.82 -11.67
CA ASN A 248 -27.82 19.48 -11.75
C ASN A 248 -28.13 20.34 -10.51
N PHE A 249 -27.15 21.15 -10.08
CA PHE A 249 -27.39 22.19 -9.08
C PHE A 249 -28.38 23.20 -9.67
N ALA A 250 -29.64 23.14 -9.23
CA ALA A 250 -30.44 24.35 -9.19
C ALA A 250 -29.77 25.27 -8.16
N LEU A 251 -28.94 26.19 -8.64
CA LEU A 251 -28.47 27.33 -7.84
C LEU A 251 -29.71 28.09 -7.37
N ILE A 252 -30.07 27.94 -6.10
CA ILE A 252 -30.94 28.86 -5.36
C ILE A 252 -30.03 29.81 -4.60
#